data_AF-A0A9X8ZYV2-F1
#
_entry.id   AF-A0A9X8ZYV2-F1
#
_cell.length_a   1.000
_cell.length_b   1.000
_cell.length_c   1.000
_cell.angle_alpha   90.00
_cell.angle_beta   90.00
_cell.angle_gamma   90.00
#
_symmetry.space_group_name_H-M   'P 1'
#
loop_
_entity.id
_entity.type
_entity.pdbx_description
1 polymer ?
#
loop_
_entity_poly.entity_id
_entity_poly.type
_entity_poly.pdbx_seq_one_letter_code
_entity_poly.pdbx_strand_id
1 'polypeptide(L)'
;GVIGCEFASIYSRLGTKVSIVEMAPQLLPGEDEDIANILREKLEKDGVKIFTGAVLKGLNNYKKQASFEYEGITHEVTPEFVLVSVGRKPRVQQLGLEKAG
;
A
#
# COMPACT_ATOMS: atom_id res chain seq x y z
N GLY A 1 0.65 4.47 -2.39
CA GLY A 1 -0.18 5.71 -2.51
C GLY A 1 -0.13 6.60 -1.25
N VAL A 2 -0.64 7.84 -1.31
CA VAL A 2 -0.50 8.88 -0.24
C VAL A 2 -0.95 8.39 1.13
N ILE A 3 -2.20 7.95 1.25
CA ILE A 3 -2.79 7.47 2.53
C ILE A 3 -1.93 6.35 3.15
N GLY A 4 -1.47 5.40 2.34
CA GLY A 4 -0.61 4.32 2.83
C GLY A 4 0.72 4.82 3.39
N CYS A 5 1.33 5.84 2.77
CA CYS A 5 2.58 6.42 3.24
C CYS A 5 2.40 7.21 4.55
N GLU A 6 1.29 7.94 4.69
CA GLU A 6 0.95 8.66 5.92
C GLU A 6 0.80 7.70 7.10
N PHE A 7 0.01 6.64 6.94
CA PHE A 7 -0.16 5.64 8.00
C PHE A 7 1.11 4.85 8.28
N ALA A 8 1.91 4.55 7.26
CA ALA A 8 3.20 3.88 7.46
C ALA A 8 4.13 4.72 8.33
N SER A 9 4.24 6.02 8.05
CA SER A 9 5.01 6.98 8.84
C SER A 9 4.53 7.06 10.29
N ILE A 10 3.20 7.13 10.51
CA ILE A 10 2.63 7.20 11.86
C ILE A 10 2.96 5.92 12.64
N TYR A 11 2.60 4.75 12.10
CA TYR A 11 2.70 3.49 12.83
C TYR A 11 4.14 3.03 13.03
N SER A 12 5.05 3.28 12.07
CA SER A 12 6.45 2.91 12.25
C SER A 12 7.11 3.70 13.37
N ARG A 13 6.81 5.01 13.47
CA ARG A 13 7.30 5.87 14.56
C ARG A 13 6.72 5.54 15.93
N LEU A 14 5.53 4.92 15.96
CA LEU A 14 4.92 4.39 17.17
C LEU A 14 5.45 2.99 17.54
N GLY A 15 6.42 2.44 16.79
CA GLY A 15 7.08 1.17 17.07
C GLY A 15 6.44 -0.06 16.41
N THR A 16 5.45 0.12 15.53
CA THR A 16 4.85 -0.99 14.77
C THR A 16 5.77 -1.39 13.62
N LYS A 17 5.93 -2.70 13.39
CA LYS A 17 6.61 -3.19 12.18
C LYS A 17 5.68 -3.01 10.98
N VAL A 18 6.03 -2.08 10.09
CA VAL A 18 5.23 -1.76 8.91
C VAL A 18 5.92 -2.27 7.65
N SER A 19 5.15 -2.91 6.77
CA SER A 19 5.55 -3.24 5.40
C SER A 19 4.56 -2.60 4.42
N ILE A 20 5.07 -1.95 3.38
CA ILE A 20 4.30 -1.45 2.24
C ILE A 20 4.50 -2.40 1.06
N VAL A 21 3.41 -2.88 0.47
CA VAL A 21 3.39 -3.62 -0.80
C VAL A 21 2.75 -2.70 -1.84
N GLU A 22 3.54 -2.25 -2.82
CA GLU A 22 3.14 -1.31 -3.86
C GLU A 22 3.41 -1.94 -5.24
N MET A 23 2.39 -1.94 -6.09
CA MET A 23 2.47 -2.56 -7.42
C MET A 23 3.25 -1.69 -8.41
N ALA A 24 3.19 -0.37 -8.24
CA ALA A 24 3.97 0.55 -9.04
C ALA A 24 5.48 0.42 -8.75
N PRO A 25 6.36 0.79 -9.71
CA PRO A 25 7.81 0.72 -9.52
C PRO A 25 8.34 1.69 -8.45
N GLN A 26 7.55 2.70 -8.07
CA GLN A 26 7.87 3.66 -7.02
C GLN A 26 6.67 3.93 -6.11
N LEU A 27 6.94 4.51 -4.94
CA LEU A 27 5.89 5.12 -4.13
C LEU A 27 5.37 6.39 -4.82
N LEU A 28 4.07 6.66 -4.67
CA LEU A 28 3.42 7.83 -5.26
C LEU A 28 3.68 7.92 -6.78
N PRO A 29 3.16 6.98 -7.59
CA PRO A 29 3.50 6.86 -9.03
C PRO A 29 3.05 8.03 -9.92
N GLY A 30 2.41 9.06 -9.38
CA GLY A 30 2.10 10.31 -10.08
C GLY A 30 3.05 11.47 -9.73
N GLU A 31 3.95 11.26 -8.78
CA GLU A 31 4.92 12.27 -8.34
C GLU A 31 6.28 12.05 -9.02
N ASP A 32 7.08 13.10 -9.02
CA ASP A 32 8.45 13.07 -9.53
C ASP A 32 9.32 12.01 -8.81
N GLU A 33 10.22 11.35 -9.55
CA GLU A 33 11.05 10.25 -9.06
C GLU A 33 11.97 10.69 -7.90
N ASP A 34 12.58 11.87 -8.01
CA ASP A 34 13.49 12.37 -6.96
C ASP A 34 12.73 12.61 -5.65
N ILE A 35 11.50 13.14 -5.75
CA ILE A 35 10.62 13.36 -4.60
C ILE A 35 10.17 12.04 -3.98
N ALA A 36 9.78 11.06 -4.82
CA ALA A 36 9.39 9.74 -4.36
C ALA A 36 10.54 9.01 -3.64
N ASN A 37 11.77 9.16 -4.14
CA ASN A 37 12.96 8.58 -3.54
C ASN A 37 13.30 9.20 -2.18
N ILE A 38 13.20 10.53 -2.03
CA ILE A 38 13.36 11.19 -0.72
C ILE A 38 12.37 10.63 0.31
N LEU A 39 11.09 10.46 -0.09
CA LEU A 39 10.08 9.87 0.79
C LEU A 39 10.42 8.41 1.14
N ARG A 40 10.84 7.62 0.16
CA ARG A 40 11.24 6.22 0.35
C ARG A 40 12.34 6.11 1.39
N GLU A 41 13.45 6.81 1.20
CA GLU A 41 14.59 6.82 2.12
C GLU A 41 14.16 7.22 3.54
N LYS A 42 13.28 8.21 3.65
CA LYS A 42 12.79 8.67 4.95
C LYS A 42 11.95 7.61 5.66
N LEU A 43 11.06 6.91 4.94
CA LEU A 43 10.24 5.84 5.49
C LEU A 43 11.08 4.61 5.87
N GLU A 44 12.06 4.24 5.04
CA GLU A 44 12.98 3.13 5.35
C GLU A 44 13.82 3.45 6.60
N LYS A 45 14.30 4.70 6.73
CA LYS A 45 14.98 5.18 7.94
C LYS A 45 14.08 5.13 9.19
N ASP A 46 12.78 5.36 9.03
CA ASP A 46 11.78 5.25 10.09
C ASP A 46 11.31 3.78 10.31
N GLY A 47 11.99 2.80 9.69
CA GLY A 47 11.79 1.36 9.94
C GLY A 47 10.75 0.67 9.06
N VAL A 48 10.24 1.34 8.03
CA VAL A 48 9.27 0.76 7.09
C VAL A 48 9.97 -0.12 6.06
N LYS A 49 9.49 -1.35 5.84
CA LYS A 49 9.91 -2.19 4.71
C LYS A 49 9.08 -1.87 3.47
N ILE A 50 9.70 -1.64 2.33
CA ILE A 50 9.01 -1.18 1.13
C ILE A 50 9.29 -2.13 -0.04
N PHE A 51 8.23 -2.73 -0.57
CA PHE A 51 8.26 -3.60 -1.74
C PHE A 51 7.52 -2.91 -2.88
N THR A 52 8.26 -2.25 -3.78
CA THR A 52 7.74 -1.63 -5.01
C THR A 52 7.82 -2.62 -6.18
N GLY A 53 6.93 -2.55 -7.16
CA GLY A 53 6.82 -3.59 -8.19
C GLY A 53 6.29 -4.93 -7.64
N ALA A 54 5.71 -4.92 -6.45
CA ALA A 54 5.20 -6.10 -5.77
C ALA A 54 3.69 -6.27 -6.01
N VAL A 55 3.26 -7.49 -6.32
CA VAL A 55 1.85 -7.78 -6.65
C VAL A 55 1.20 -8.56 -5.52
N LEU A 56 0.23 -7.96 -4.84
CA LEU A 56 -0.60 -8.68 -3.86
C LEU A 56 -1.36 -9.80 -4.56
N LYS A 57 -1.20 -11.04 -4.10
CA LYS A 57 -1.84 -12.23 -4.67
C LYS A 57 -3.07 -12.67 -3.87
N GLY A 58 -3.08 -12.46 -2.56
CA GLY A 58 -4.22 -12.86 -1.73
C GLY A 58 -4.17 -12.35 -0.30
N LEU A 59 -5.36 -12.23 0.29
CA LEU A 59 -5.57 -11.97 1.70
C LEU A 59 -6.47 -13.06 2.27
N ASN A 60 -6.01 -13.74 3.32
CA ASN A 60 -6.77 -14.76 4.04
C ASN A 60 -7.02 -14.30 5.47
N ASN A 61 -8.23 -13.81 5.72
CA ASN A 61 -8.62 -13.28 7.02
C ASN A 61 -8.69 -14.37 8.11
N TYR A 62 -9.06 -15.61 7.75
CA TYR A 62 -9.14 -16.72 8.72
C TYR A 62 -7.76 -17.11 9.25
N LYS A 63 -6.75 -17.12 8.36
CA LYS A 63 -5.36 -17.46 8.70
C LYS A 63 -4.52 -16.25 9.09
N LYS A 64 -5.09 -15.03 9.06
CA LYS A 64 -4.37 -13.75 9.18
C LYS A 64 -3.11 -13.71 8.29
N GLN A 65 -3.27 -14.11 7.03
CA GLN A 65 -2.17 -14.26 6.08
C GLN A 65 -2.35 -13.32 4.89
N ALA A 66 -1.27 -12.69 4.45
CA ALA A 66 -1.20 -11.98 3.18
C ALA A 66 -0.10 -12.60 2.33
N SER A 67 -0.37 -12.80 1.04
CA SER A 67 0.61 -13.28 0.07
C SER A 67 0.80 -12.27 -1.05
N PHE A 68 2.04 -12.05 -1.44
CA PHE A 68 2.41 -11.16 -2.54
C PHE A 68 3.60 -11.72 -3.30
N GLU A 69 3.70 -11.40 -4.58
CA GLU A 69 4.85 -11.73 -5.42
C GLU A 69 5.75 -10.51 -5.52
N TYR A 70 7.05 -10.73 -5.31
CA TYR A 70 8.07 -9.71 -5.42
C TYR A 70 9.32 -10.36 -6.00
N GLU A 71 9.90 -9.76 -7.04
CA GLU A 71 11.09 -10.29 -7.74
C GLU A 71 10.94 -11.77 -8.19
N GLY A 72 9.72 -12.17 -8.60
CA GLY A 72 9.43 -13.54 -9.03
C GLY A 72 9.31 -14.57 -7.91
N ILE A 73 9.39 -14.14 -6.64
CA ILE A 73 9.26 -15.00 -5.46
C ILE A 73 7.93 -14.69 -4.77
N THR A 74 7.22 -15.74 -4.36
CA THR A 74 6.02 -15.59 -3.52
C THR A 74 6.45 -15.44 -2.07
N HIS A 75 6.06 -14.32 -1.47
CA HIS A 75 6.22 -14.04 -0.05
C HIS A 75 4.89 -14.22 0.68
N GLU A 76 4.94 -14.88 1.83
CA GLU A 76 3.81 -14.99 2.73
C GLU A 76 4.15 -14.32 4.06
N VAL A 77 3.25 -13.50 4.55
CA VAL A 77 3.39 -12.79 5.83
C VAL A 77 2.11 -12.95 6.66
N THR A 78 2.25 -12.89 7.98
CA THR A 78 1.14 -13.03 8.93
C THR A 78 0.91 -11.73 9.73
N PRO A 79 0.37 -10.68 9.10
CA PRO A 79 0.19 -9.39 9.77
C PRO A 79 -0.99 -9.43 10.74
N GLU A 80 -0.89 -8.65 11.82
CA GLU A 80 -2.03 -8.44 12.74
C GLU A 80 -3.13 -7.61 12.08
N PHE A 81 -2.75 -6.64 11.25
CA PHE A 81 -3.65 -5.74 10.54
C PHE A 81 -3.20 -5.54 9.09
N VAL A 82 -4.18 -5.34 8.20
CA VAL A 82 -3.94 -4.98 6.78
C VAL A 82 -4.71 -3.70 6.48
N LEU A 83 -4.00 -2.67 6.04
CA LEU A 83 -4.59 -1.45 5.50
C LEU A 83 -4.56 -1.52 3.97
N VAL A 84 -5.73 -1.45 3.34
CA VAL A 84 -5.84 -1.40 1.87
C VAL A 84 -6.05 0.04 1.42
N SER A 85 -5.00 0.64 0.85
CA SER A 85 -5.00 2.04 0.38
C SER A 85 -4.61 2.17 -1.10
N VAL A 86 -5.21 1.34 -1.96
CA VAL A 86 -4.84 1.19 -3.39
C VAL A 86 -5.52 2.17 -4.33
N GLY A 87 -6.32 3.10 -3.81
CA GLY A 87 -7.02 4.09 -4.62
C GLY A 87 -8.36 4.49 -4.02
N ARG A 88 -9.08 5.34 -4.75
CA ARG A 88 -10.41 5.81 -4.38
C ARG A 88 -11.33 5.66 -5.58
N LYS A 89 -12.59 5.31 -5.32
CA LYS A 89 -13.63 5.25 -6.34
C LYS A 89 -14.74 6.23 -5.98
N PRO A 90 -15.20 7.08 -6.92
CA PRO A 90 -16.38 7.91 -6.71
C PRO A 90 -17.59 7.04 -6.29
N ARG A 91 -18.34 7.51 -5.29
CA ARG A 91 -19.59 6.87 -4.86
C ARG A 91 -20.74 7.48 -5.65
N VAL A 92 -21.06 6.86 -6.77
CA VAL A 92 -22.13 7.30 -7.68
C VAL A 92 -23.31 6.33 -7.74
N GLN A 93 -23.23 5.20 -7.03
CA GLN A 93 -24.36 4.28 -6.95
C GLN A 93 -25.57 4.98 -6.30
N GLN A 94 -26.77 4.61 -6.74
CA GLN A 94 -28.05 5.11 -6.20
C GLN A 94 -28.35 6.59 -6.49
N LEU A 95 -27.53 7.29 -7.28
CA LEU A 95 -27.82 8.66 -7.72
C LEU A 95 -28.81 8.73 -8.90
N GLY A 96 -29.14 7.59 -9.53
CA GLY A 96 -30.06 7.54 -10.67
C GLY A 96 -29.55 8.29 -11.90
N LEU A 97 -28.23 8.29 -12.13
CA LEU A 97 -27.58 9.06 -13.19
C LEU A 97 -28.09 8.68 -14.58
N GLU A 98 -28.55 7.44 -14.77
CA GLU A 98 -29.17 6.97 -16.01
C GLU A 98 -30.46 7.72 -16.38
N LYS A 99 -31.08 8.43 -15.43
CA LYS A 99 -32.28 9.26 -15.63
C LYS A 99 -31.96 10.75 -15.75
N ALA A 100 -30.71 11.14 -15.53
CA ALA A 100 -30.31 12.54 -15.41
C ALA A 100 -29.88 13.18 -16.75
N GLY A 101 -29.78 12.40 -17.84
CA GLY A 101 -29.38 12.85 -19.18
C GLY A 101 -28.16 12.09 -19.67
#